data_AF-A0A964JM27-F1
#
_entry.id   AF-A0A964JM27-F1
#
_cell.length_a   1.000
_cell.length_b   1.000
_cell.length_c   1.000
_cell.angle_alpha   90.00
_cell.angle_beta   90.00
_cell.angle_gamma   90.00
#
_symmetry.space_group_name_H-M   'P 1'
#
loop_
_entity.id
_entity.type
_entity.pdbx_description
1 polymer ?
#
loop_
_entity_poly.entity_id
_entity_poly.type
_entity_poly.pdbx_seq_one_letter_code
_entity_poly.pdbx_strand_id
1 'polypeptide(L)'
;MNHFPTVLLLTTGLGLFACGGAEPKAGGSGSRSSCARLEPLLRNALGPEFSAVTSTTPVVRAGEKDDATPTEIGCVGLYSVIPEELPEEDLPADDLSGSGIDQRLAVVLVDSKGKPALHMVEPAPDAPGAVAMEVEFKDVTGDAVTELVVTESGVGAEGYRGLRFFALAVGDLGPQELLTEPLKMKTVEGIELFAEWRMAAGPSGQTLDLEAAGTHRIFNWDAAQTRFVFDESATAAINPKPPAPVSGAAPESAPAVPSAPDKPKKGKKGKKAGSTPIELP
;
A
#
# COMPACT_ATOMS: atom_id res chain seq x y z
N MET A 1 -15.42 53.70 80.66
CA MET A 1 -15.55 52.56 81.60
C MET A 1 -15.44 51.28 80.79
N ASN A 2 -14.66 50.33 81.32
CA ASN A 2 -14.26 49.03 80.81
C ASN A 2 -13.01 48.98 79.90
N HIS A 3 -11.98 48.47 80.57
CA HIS A 3 -10.62 48.13 80.20
C HIS A 3 -10.51 46.77 79.47
N PHE A 4 -9.26 46.48 79.02
CA PHE A 4 -8.57 45.18 78.89
C PHE A 4 -8.41 44.58 77.48
N PRO A 5 -7.29 43.86 77.19
CA PRO A 5 -6.10 44.48 76.58
C PRO A 5 -5.53 43.72 75.36
N THR A 6 -4.48 44.33 74.79
CA THR A 6 -3.29 43.75 74.14
C THR A 6 -3.09 42.24 74.26
N VAL A 7 -2.97 41.56 73.11
CA VAL A 7 -2.11 40.38 72.94
C VAL A 7 -1.18 40.63 71.76
N LEU A 8 0.10 40.76 72.11
CA LEU A 8 1.26 40.75 71.24
C LEU A 8 1.59 39.27 70.94
N LEU A 9 1.61 38.87 69.67
CA LEU A 9 2.33 37.65 69.27
C LEU A 9 3.32 38.00 68.15
N LEU A 10 4.58 38.07 68.55
CA LEU A 10 5.72 37.91 67.65
C LEU A 10 5.76 36.45 67.20
N THR A 11 5.73 36.21 65.89
CA THR A 11 6.32 35.01 65.30
C THR A 11 7.25 35.44 64.17
N THR A 12 8.52 35.55 64.53
CA THR A 12 9.67 35.41 63.63
C THR A 12 9.61 34.03 62.97
N GLY A 13 9.31 33.99 61.67
CA GLY A 13 9.44 32.82 60.81
C GLY A 13 10.36 33.16 59.64
N LEU A 14 11.61 32.74 59.74
CA LEU A 14 12.60 32.76 58.66
C LEU A 14 12.11 31.96 57.44
N GLY A 15 12.35 32.53 56.26
CA GLY A 15 12.90 31.82 55.11
C GLY A 15 12.05 30.73 54.46
N LEU A 16 11.30 31.11 53.43
CA LEU A 16 11.09 30.24 52.28
C LEU A 16 11.36 31.03 51.00
N PHE A 17 12.29 30.50 50.22
CA PHE A 17 12.61 30.88 48.86
C PHE A 17 11.34 30.83 48.01
N ALA A 18 10.72 31.98 47.76
CA ALA A 18 9.84 32.13 46.61
C ALA A 18 10.75 32.45 45.41
N CYS A 19 11.24 31.38 44.77
CA CYS A 19 11.57 31.42 43.36
C CYS A 19 10.38 32.05 42.64
N GLY A 20 10.55 33.29 42.17
CA GLY A 20 9.66 33.88 41.18
C GLY A 20 9.77 33.05 39.92
N GLY A 21 9.01 31.96 39.86
CA GLY A 21 8.69 31.27 38.64
C GLY A 21 7.95 32.26 37.78
N ALA A 22 8.67 32.92 36.88
CA ALA A 22 8.06 33.46 35.69
C ALA A 22 7.18 32.35 35.12
N GLU A 23 5.88 32.60 35.05
CA GLU A 23 5.01 31.80 34.18
C GLU A 23 5.74 31.67 32.85
N PRO A 24 5.94 30.45 32.33
CA PRO A 24 6.38 30.33 30.97
C PRO A 24 5.28 30.97 30.14
N LYS A 25 5.55 32.20 29.69
CA LYS A 25 4.91 32.74 28.49
C LYS A 25 4.90 31.57 27.52
N ALA A 26 3.71 31.22 27.03
CA ALA A 26 3.52 30.36 25.87
C ALA A 26 4.17 31.05 24.66
N GLY A 27 5.50 31.14 24.70
CA GLY A 27 6.35 31.74 23.72
C GLY A 27 6.72 30.63 22.77
N GLY A 28 6.22 30.75 21.54
CA GLY A 28 6.67 29.97 20.39
C GLY A 28 6.76 28.48 20.67
N SER A 29 5.64 27.78 20.51
CA SER A 29 5.70 26.35 20.16
C SER A 29 6.67 26.26 18.99
N GLY A 30 7.91 25.87 19.29
CA GLY A 30 8.88 25.42 18.31
C GLY A 30 8.27 24.15 17.74
N SER A 31 7.35 24.32 16.80
CA SER A 31 6.67 23.26 16.09
C SER A 31 7.74 22.56 15.27
N ARG A 32 8.49 21.67 15.94
CA ARG A 32 9.37 20.74 15.27
C ARG A 32 8.46 19.97 14.32
N SER A 33 8.72 20.12 13.01
CA SER A 33 8.00 19.46 11.92
C SER A 33 7.68 18.02 12.30
N SER A 34 6.47 17.57 11.97
CA SER A 34 6.01 16.19 12.14
C SER A 34 6.99 15.21 11.51
N CYS A 35 7.65 15.59 10.41
CA CYS A 35 8.68 14.77 9.78
C CYS A 35 9.93 14.56 10.65
N ALA A 36 10.32 15.53 11.46
CA ALA A 36 11.44 15.37 12.40
C ALA A 36 11.15 14.35 13.51
N ARG A 37 9.88 13.94 13.68
CA ARG A 37 9.48 12.92 14.66
C ARG A 37 9.34 11.53 14.06
N LEU A 38 9.31 11.38 12.74
CA LEU A 38 9.09 10.10 12.07
C LEU A 38 10.14 9.07 12.45
N GLU A 39 11.42 9.38 12.23
CA GLU A 39 12.50 8.42 12.52
C GLU A 39 12.56 8.01 14.00
N PRO A 40 12.50 8.93 14.98
CA PRO A 40 12.44 8.53 16.40
C PRO A 40 11.25 7.62 16.73
N LEU A 41 10.07 7.87 16.13
CA LEU A 41 8.89 7.03 16.34
C LEU A 41 9.07 5.65 15.73
N LEU A 42 9.58 5.57 14.49
CA LEU A 42 9.88 4.30 13.83
C LEU A 42 10.93 3.49 14.59
N ARG A 43 12.04 4.12 14.99
CA ARG A 43 13.09 3.47 15.79
C ARG A 43 12.56 2.93 17.12
N ASN A 44 11.64 3.65 17.76
CA ASN A 44 11.00 3.18 18.99
C ASN A 44 9.99 2.04 18.74
N ALA A 45 9.28 2.05 17.61
CA ALA A 45 8.29 1.04 17.26
C ALA A 45 8.92 -0.28 16.79
N LEU A 46 9.96 -0.20 15.97
CA LEU A 46 10.60 -1.34 15.30
C LEU A 46 11.89 -1.80 15.98
N GLY A 47 12.50 -0.96 16.83
CA GLY A 47 13.72 -1.31 17.56
C GLY A 47 14.90 -1.62 16.63
N PRO A 48 15.56 -2.79 16.76
CA PRO A 48 16.74 -3.15 15.98
C PRO A 48 16.44 -3.46 14.50
N GLU A 49 15.19 -3.78 14.15
CA GLU A 49 14.78 -4.06 12.76
C GLU A 49 14.71 -2.80 11.91
N PHE A 50 14.65 -1.62 12.54
CA PHE A 50 14.65 -0.35 11.83
C PHE A 50 16.03 -0.09 11.20
N SER A 51 16.07 0.02 9.88
CA SER A 51 17.27 0.40 9.15
C SER A 51 17.41 1.92 9.07
N ALA A 52 16.61 2.53 8.19
CA ALA A 52 16.65 3.97 7.93
C ALA A 52 15.34 4.46 7.31
N VAL A 53 15.08 5.76 7.47
CA VAL A 53 14.10 6.47 6.64
C VAL A 53 14.78 6.84 5.33
N THR A 54 14.21 6.43 4.20
CA THR A 54 14.76 6.68 2.85
C THR A 54 14.21 7.96 2.25
N SER A 55 12.95 8.32 2.55
CA SER A 55 12.35 9.58 2.12
C SER A 55 11.29 10.06 3.11
N THR A 56 11.06 11.37 3.14
CA THR A 56 9.97 11.98 3.91
C THR A 56 9.30 13.06 3.09
N THR A 57 7.99 13.16 3.21
CA THR A 57 7.17 14.20 2.57
C THR A 57 6.19 14.76 3.60
N PRO A 58 6.20 16.08 3.86
CA PRO A 58 5.26 16.68 4.80
C PRO A 58 3.84 16.59 4.26
N VAL A 59 2.90 16.25 5.14
CA VAL A 59 1.46 16.30 4.83
C VAL A 59 0.98 17.71 5.15
N VAL A 60 0.59 18.47 4.13
CA VAL A 60 0.08 19.82 4.30
C VAL A 60 -1.40 19.88 3.96
N ARG A 61 -2.16 20.56 4.81
CA ARG A 61 -3.55 20.92 4.52
C ARG A 61 -3.56 22.33 3.94
N ALA A 62 -4.18 22.48 2.77
CA ALA A 62 -4.47 23.79 2.20
C ALA A 62 -5.27 24.62 3.20
N GLY A 63 -4.94 25.91 3.29
CA GLY A 63 -5.72 26.82 4.13
C GLY A 63 -7.17 26.91 3.63
N GLU A 64 -8.13 26.92 4.55
CA GLU A 64 -9.57 26.99 4.24
C GLU A 64 -10.01 28.35 3.64
N LYS A 65 -9.06 29.29 3.49
CA LYS A 65 -9.25 30.62 2.89
C LYS A 65 -8.08 30.93 1.96
N ASP A 66 -8.34 31.72 0.92
CA ASP A 66 -7.38 32.06 -0.14
C ASP A 66 -6.04 32.65 0.37
N ASP A 67 -5.98 33.17 1.60
CA ASP A 67 -4.78 33.73 2.25
C ASP A 67 -4.26 32.90 3.45
N ALA A 68 -4.85 31.75 3.75
CA ALA A 68 -4.44 30.94 4.89
C ALA A 68 -3.19 30.12 4.55
N THR A 69 -2.13 30.31 5.34
CA THR A 69 -0.88 29.57 5.20
C THR A 69 -1.13 28.05 5.32
N PRO A 70 -0.62 27.23 4.38
CA PRO A 70 -0.70 25.78 4.49
C PRO A 70 -0.20 25.32 5.85
N THR A 71 -0.94 24.40 6.48
CA THR A 71 -0.60 23.88 7.80
C THR A 71 -0.11 22.46 7.66
N GLU A 72 1.10 22.17 8.15
CA GLU A 72 1.62 20.80 8.24
C GLU A 72 0.80 20.04 9.29
N ILE A 73 0.10 19.00 8.84
CA ILE A 73 -0.76 18.15 9.68
C ILE A 73 -0.13 16.78 9.97
N GLY A 74 1.00 16.47 9.31
CA GLY A 74 1.66 15.18 9.44
C GLY A 74 2.89 15.03 8.56
N CYS A 75 3.38 13.82 8.46
CA CYS A 75 4.47 13.42 7.58
C CYS A 75 4.24 12.02 7.05
N VAL A 76 4.48 11.81 5.77
CA VAL A 76 4.64 10.50 5.16
C VAL A 76 6.13 10.20 5.05
N GLY A 77 6.55 8.98 5.32
CA GLY A 77 7.89 8.57 4.96
C GLY A 77 8.00 7.12 4.56
N LEU A 78 8.95 6.89 3.67
CA LEU A 78 9.37 5.56 3.27
C LEU A 78 10.55 5.15 4.15
N TYR A 79 10.55 3.91 4.60
CA TYR A 79 11.62 3.35 5.41
C TYR A 79 11.95 1.94 4.96
N SER A 80 13.13 1.47 5.33
CA SER A 80 13.54 0.08 5.12
C SER A 80 13.69 -0.63 6.45
N VAL A 81 13.42 -1.93 6.43
CA VAL A 81 13.71 -2.84 7.54
C VAL A 81 14.95 -3.66 7.24
N ILE A 82 15.69 -4.02 8.29
CA ILE A 82 16.79 -4.98 8.19
C ILE A 82 16.15 -6.37 8.11
N PRO A 83 16.40 -7.18 7.06
CA PRO A 83 15.91 -8.54 7.04
C PRO A 83 16.51 -9.33 8.20
N GLU A 84 15.67 -10.04 8.97
CA GLU A 84 16.12 -10.83 10.13
C GLU A 84 17.07 -11.97 9.74
N GLU A 85 16.96 -12.46 8.51
CA GLU A 85 17.83 -13.49 7.94
C GLU A 85 18.76 -12.87 6.89
N LEU A 86 19.96 -12.46 7.28
CA LEU A 86 21.07 -12.50 6.34
C LEU A 86 21.32 -13.99 6.06
N PRO A 87 21.20 -14.47 4.81
CA PRO A 87 21.46 -15.87 4.51
C PRO A 87 22.85 -16.22 5.04
N GLU A 88 22.92 -17.34 5.78
CA GLU A 88 24.18 -17.89 6.27
C GLU A 88 25.22 -17.90 5.14
N GLU A 89 26.48 -17.57 5.50
CA GLU A 89 27.60 -17.06 4.70
C GLU A 89 28.04 -17.80 3.40
N ASP A 90 27.22 -18.65 2.78
CA ASP A 90 27.59 -19.43 1.57
C ASP A 90 26.93 -18.96 0.26
N LEU A 91 26.18 -17.85 0.25
CA LEU A 91 25.72 -17.26 -1.00
C LEU A 91 26.79 -16.33 -1.60
N PRO A 92 27.14 -16.48 -2.88
CA PRO A 92 28.11 -15.60 -3.54
C PRO A 92 27.65 -14.14 -3.43
N ALA A 93 28.55 -13.29 -2.94
CA ALA A 93 28.30 -11.86 -2.66
C ALA A 93 27.72 -11.06 -3.86
N ASP A 94 27.79 -11.61 -5.07
CA ASP A 94 27.28 -10.99 -6.30
C ASP A 94 25.75 -11.10 -6.45
N ASP A 95 25.07 -11.99 -5.71
CA ASP A 95 23.61 -12.18 -5.80
C ASP A 95 22.82 -11.29 -4.82
N LEU A 96 23.51 -10.58 -3.93
CA LEU A 96 22.91 -9.54 -3.08
C LEU A 96 22.66 -8.23 -3.85
N SER A 97 23.04 -8.16 -5.13
CA SER A 97 22.67 -7.03 -6.00
C SER A 97 21.20 -7.11 -6.47
N GLY A 98 20.53 -8.25 -6.27
CA GLY A 98 19.09 -8.43 -6.47
C GLY A 98 18.22 -8.16 -5.23
N SER A 99 18.80 -7.91 -4.06
CA SER A 99 18.07 -7.66 -2.80
C SER A 99 17.60 -6.21 -2.67
N GLY A 100 16.98 -5.68 -3.73
CA GLY A 100 16.48 -4.31 -3.72
C GLY A 100 15.67 -4.03 -2.46
N ILE A 101 15.88 -2.83 -1.94
CA ILE A 101 15.45 -2.41 -0.61
C ILE A 101 13.93 -2.60 -0.50
N ASP A 102 13.50 -3.51 0.38
CA ASP A 102 12.08 -3.63 0.75
C ASP A 102 11.65 -2.35 1.47
N GLN A 103 10.96 -1.49 0.73
CA GLN A 103 10.45 -0.23 1.25
C GLN A 103 9.08 -0.46 1.89
N ARG A 104 8.91 0.16 3.05
CA ARG A 104 7.67 0.21 3.80
C ARG A 104 7.22 1.65 3.94
N LEU A 105 5.93 1.83 4.09
CA LEU A 105 5.30 3.14 4.22
C LEU A 105 4.89 3.39 5.67
N ALA A 106 5.22 4.57 6.19
CA ALA A 106 4.72 5.04 7.46
C ALA A 106 4.15 6.45 7.34
N VAL A 107 3.11 6.71 8.11
CA VAL A 107 2.45 8.02 8.19
C VAL A 107 2.40 8.44 9.64
N VAL A 108 2.89 9.65 9.92
CA VAL A 108 2.75 10.31 11.21
C VAL A 108 1.72 11.41 11.06
N LEU A 109 0.63 11.31 11.81
CA LEU A 109 -0.43 12.32 11.83
C LEU A 109 -0.51 12.92 13.22
N VAL A 110 -0.84 14.20 13.32
CA VAL A 110 -1.11 14.83 14.61
C VAL A 110 -2.55 14.51 15.00
N ASP A 111 -2.74 13.90 16.17
CA ASP A 111 -4.06 13.56 16.70
C ASP A 111 -4.85 14.81 17.14
N SER A 112 -6.10 14.59 17.54
CA SER A 112 -6.98 15.66 18.06
C SER A 112 -6.46 16.35 19.33
N LYS A 113 -5.48 15.76 20.01
CA LYS A 113 -4.83 16.26 21.23
C LYS A 113 -3.47 16.90 20.94
N GLY A 114 -3.07 17.03 19.67
CA GLY A 114 -1.79 17.60 19.29
C GLY A 114 -0.60 16.64 19.44
N LYS A 115 -0.83 15.34 19.65
CA LYS A 115 0.23 14.33 19.77
C LYS A 115 0.44 13.61 18.43
N PRO A 116 1.68 13.32 18.04
CA PRO A 116 1.94 12.54 16.84
C PRO A 116 1.55 11.08 17.07
N ALA A 117 0.78 10.51 16.15
CA ALA A 117 0.46 9.09 16.06
C ALA A 117 1.18 8.51 14.84
N LEU A 118 1.93 7.42 15.05
CA LEU A 118 2.60 6.67 13.99
C LEU A 118 1.66 5.58 13.48
N HIS A 119 1.47 5.54 12.17
CA HIS A 119 0.72 4.50 11.46
C HIS A 119 1.65 3.83 10.45
N MET A 120 1.89 2.54 10.61
CA MET A 120 2.61 1.74 9.63
C MET A 120 1.61 1.19 8.62
N VAL A 121 1.94 1.29 7.33
CA VAL A 121 1.10 0.82 6.24
C VAL A 121 1.78 -0.38 5.62
N GLU A 122 1.11 -1.53 5.71
CA GLU A 122 1.59 -2.76 5.07
C GLU A 122 1.60 -2.61 3.54
N PRO A 123 2.55 -3.24 2.83
CA PRO A 123 2.52 -3.36 1.38
C PRO A 123 1.20 -3.95 0.88
N ALA A 124 0.89 -3.76 -0.40
CA ALA A 124 -0.31 -4.33 -0.97
C ALA A 124 -0.35 -5.87 -0.79
N PRO A 125 -1.54 -6.45 -0.53
CA PRO A 125 -1.67 -7.88 -0.26
C PRO A 125 -1.31 -8.78 -1.45
N ASP A 126 -1.21 -8.21 -2.66
CA ASP A 126 -0.83 -8.89 -3.89
C ASP A 126 0.63 -8.67 -4.28
N ALA A 127 1.39 -7.91 -3.50
CA ALA A 127 2.83 -7.74 -3.71
C ALA A 127 3.55 -9.08 -3.42
N PRO A 128 4.34 -9.63 -4.36
CA PRO A 128 4.95 -10.95 -4.24
C PRO A 128 6.16 -11.01 -3.30
N GLY A 129 6.53 -9.89 -2.66
CA GLY A 129 7.72 -9.78 -1.83
C GLY A 129 8.14 -8.33 -1.64
N ALA A 130 9.44 -8.07 -1.68
CA ALA A 130 10.01 -6.74 -1.52
C ALA A 130 9.53 -5.78 -2.61
N VAL A 131 9.19 -4.55 -2.21
CA VAL A 131 8.72 -3.49 -3.13
C VAL A 131 9.52 -2.21 -2.98
N ALA A 132 9.71 -1.50 -4.08
CA ALA A 132 10.04 -0.09 -4.10
C ALA A 132 8.75 0.72 -4.19
N MET A 133 8.69 1.85 -3.50
CA MET A 133 7.50 2.71 -3.42
C MET A 133 7.83 4.12 -3.90
N GLU A 134 6.91 4.69 -4.67
CA GLU A 134 6.88 6.11 -5.00
C GLU A 134 5.62 6.72 -4.41
N VAL A 135 5.75 7.92 -3.82
CA VAL A 135 4.65 8.60 -3.14
C VAL A 135 4.46 10.00 -3.69
N GLU A 136 3.21 10.41 -3.86
CA GLU A 136 2.85 11.77 -4.27
C GLU A 136 1.51 12.19 -3.64
N PHE A 137 1.26 13.49 -3.57
CA PHE A 137 -0.02 14.04 -3.14
C PHE A 137 -0.79 14.55 -4.35
N LYS A 138 -1.98 14.00 -4.58
CA LYS A 138 -2.85 14.38 -5.71
C LYS A 138 -4.29 14.46 -5.24
N ASP A 139 -5.03 15.43 -5.78
CA ASP A 139 -6.48 15.46 -5.67
C ASP A 139 -7.06 14.38 -6.60
N VAL A 140 -7.52 13.28 -6.01
CA VAL A 140 -8.18 12.18 -6.74
C VAL A 140 -9.68 12.13 -6.44
N THR A 141 -10.13 12.68 -5.33
CA THR A 141 -11.56 12.65 -4.95
C THR A 141 -12.34 13.85 -5.50
N GLY A 142 -11.65 14.92 -5.91
CA GLY A 142 -12.24 16.21 -6.28
C GLY A 142 -12.50 17.11 -5.07
N ASP A 143 -11.96 16.76 -3.90
CA ASP A 143 -12.12 17.52 -2.66
C ASP A 143 -10.94 18.49 -2.43
N ALA A 144 -11.08 19.41 -1.47
CA ALA A 144 -10.05 20.39 -1.15
C ALA A 144 -8.79 19.78 -0.47
N VAL A 145 -8.78 18.48 -0.20
CA VAL A 145 -7.71 17.76 0.47
C VAL A 145 -7.11 16.77 -0.52
N THR A 146 -5.81 16.89 -0.78
CA THR A 146 -5.09 15.93 -1.62
C THR A 146 -4.90 14.61 -0.90
N GLU A 147 -5.12 13.51 -1.61
CA GLU A 147 -4.85 12.16 -1.16
C GLU A 147 -3.38 11.78 -1.36
N LEU A 148 -2.92 10.82 -0.55
CA LEU A 148 -1.65 10.17 -0.76
C LEU A 148 -1.83 9.09 -1.83
N VAL A 149 -1.10 9.23 -2.94
CA VAL A 149 -1.00 8.21 -3.98
C VAL A 149 0.32 7.48 -3.82
N VAL A 150 0.25 6.16 -3.79
CA VAL A 150 1.40 5.26 -3.67
C VAL A 150 1.44 4.37 -4.89
N THR A 151 2.55 4.42 -5.62
CA THR A 151 2.85 3.44 -6.67
C THR A 151 3.90 2.47 -6.14
N GLU A 152 3.55 1.19 -6.10
CA GLU A 152 4.44 0.12 -5.65
C GLU A 152 5.02 -0.59 -6.87
N SER A 153 6.29 -0.97 -6.83
CA SER A 153 6.98 -1.75 -7.87
C SER A 153 7.75 -2.90 -7.23
N GLY A 154 7.52 -4.12 -7.70
CA GLY A 154 8.21 -5.30 -7.18
C GLY A 154 9.71 -5.25 -7.47
N VAL A 155 10.50 -5.70 -6.50
CA VAL A 155 11.93 -5.89 -6.65
C VAL A 155 12.17 -7.36 -7.04
N GLY A 156 12.55 -7.62 -8.30
CA GLY A 156 12.89 -8.97 -8.75
C GLY A 156 12.56 -9.25 -10.22
N ALA A 157 12.62 -10.54 -10.59
CA ALA A 157 12.43 -11.00 -11.98
C ALA A 157 10.97 -10.99 -12.44
N GLU A 158 10.02 -11.15 -11.51
CA GLU A 158 8.60 -10.99 -11.81
C GLU A 158 8.20 -9.52 -11.57
N GLY A 159 7.88 -8.83 -12.66
CA GLY A 159 7.39 -7.46 -12.56
C GLY A 159 6.08 -7.43 -11.77
N TYR A 160 6.05 -6.70 -10.67
CA TYR A 160 4.84 -6.28 -9.97
C TYR A 160 4.74 -4.76 -10.04
N ARG A 161 3.51 -4.24 -10.25
CA ARG A 161 3.19 -2.82 -10.06
C ARG A 161 1.82 -2.70 -9.44
N GLY A 162 1.72 -1.95 -8.36
CA GLY A 162 0.48 -1.66 -7.64
C GLY A 162 0.21 -0.15 -7.57
N LEU A 163 -1.07 0.21 -7.46
CA LEU A 163 -1.53 1.57 -7.25
C LEU A 163 -2.43 1.62 -6.02
N ARG A 164 -2.17 2.54 -5.11
CA ARG A 164 -2.95 2.72 -3.89
C ARG A 164 -3.23 4.18 -3.60
N PHE A 165 -4.45 4.47 -3.16
CA PHE A 165 -4.86 5.81 -2.76
C PHE A 165 -5.26 5.82 -1.30
N PHE A 166 -4.84 6.84 -0.55
CA PHE A 166 -5.20 7.02 0.85
C PHE A 166 -5.70 8.43 1.13
N ALA A 167 -6.84 8.52 1.82
CA ALA A 167 -7.24 9.75 2.49
C ALA A 167 -6.47 9.87 3.81
N LEU A 168 -5.81 11.02 4.01
CA LEU A 168 -5.12 11.33 5.26
C LEU A 168 -6.01 12.21 6.14
N ALA A 169 -6.80 11.57 6.99
CA ALA A 169 -7.62 12.27 7.97
C ALA A 169 -6.79 12.65 9.20
N VAL A 170 -7.06 13.83 9.78
CA VAL A 170 -6.49 14.19 11.09
C VAL A 170 -7.20 13.41 12.18
N GLY A 171 -6.44 12.78 13.08
CA GLY A 171 -6.98 12.06 14.22
C GLY A 171 -6.37 10.67 14.40
N ASP A 172 -7.01 9.87 15.27
CA ASP A 172 -6.48 8.57 15.73
C ASP A 172 -6.71 7.43 14.73
N LEU A 173 -7.47 7.66 13.65
CA LEU A 173 -7.89 6.59 12.72
C LEU A 173 -6.83 6.22 11.68
N GLY A 174 -5.80 7.07 11.50
CA GLY A 174 -4.75 6.85 10.52
C GLY A 174 -5.19 7.05 9.06
N PRO A 175 -4.33 6.64 8.10
CA PRO A 175 -4.66 6.66 6.69
C PRO A 175 -5.84 5.74 6.38
N GLN A 176 -6.84 6.26 5.65
CA GLN A 176 -7.96 5.47 5.12
C GLN A 176 -7.65 5.08 3.69
N GLU A 177 -7.62 3.77 3.41
CA GLU A 177 -7.45 3.28 2.04
C GLU A 177 -8.71 3.51 1.20
N LEU A 178 -8.54 4.15 0.04
CA LEU A 178 -9.59 4.48 -0.91
C LEU A 178 -9.58 3.54 -2.13
N LEU A 179 -8.43 2.96 -2.44
CA LEU A 179 -8.19 2.04 -3.55
C LEU A 179 -6.89 1.28 -3.31
N THR A 180 -6.87 -0.01 -3.66
CA THR A 180 -5.66 -0.80 -3.89
C THR A 180 -5.88 -1.68 -5.10
N GLU A 181 -5.07 -1.52 -6.14
CA GLU A 181 -5.23 -2.26 -7.40
C GLU A 181 -3.89 -2.66 -8.03
N PRO A 182 -3.74 -3.93 -8.47
CA PRO A 182 -2.65 -4.32 -9.36
C PRO A 182 -2.81 -3.67 -10.72
N LEU A 183 -1.73 -3.06 -11.21
CA LEU A 183 -1.68 -2.46 -12.53
C LEU A 183 -1.48 -3.48 -13.65
N LYS A 184 -1.18 -4.75 -13.33
CA LYS A 184 -1.01 -5.78 -14.35
C LYS A 184 -2.36 -6.12 -14.99
N MET A 185 -2.48 -5.94 -16.30
CA MET A 185 -3.69 -6.18 -17.08
C MET A 185 -3.42 -7.02 -18.31
N LYS A 186 -4.40 -7.87 -18.65
CA LYS A 186 -4.40 -8.62 -19.91
C LYS A 186 -5.13 -7.83 -20.98
N THR A 187 -4.44 -7.56 -22.06
CA THR A 187 -4.96 -6.86 -23.25
C THR A 187 -5.92 -7.75 -24.04
N VAL A 188 -6.64 -7.18 -25.01
CA VAL A 188 -7.50 -7.93 -25.92
C VAL A 188 -6.73 -8.93 -26.80
N GLU A 189 -5.46 -8.67 -27.09
CA GLU A 189 -4.52 -9.57 -27.77
C GLU A 189 -4.00 -10.70 -26.86
N GLY A 190 -4.35 -10.66 -25.56
CA GLY A 190 -3.93 -11.65 -24.57
C GLY A 190 -2.52 -11.43 -24.01
N ILE A 191 -1.90 -10.30 -24.31
CA ILE A 191 -0.60 -9.88 -23.78
C ILE A 191 -0.81 -9.24 -22.41
N GLU A 192 0.05 -9.57 -21.44
CA GLU A 192 0.05 -8.92 -20.13
C GLU A 192 0.94 -7.67 -20.15
N LEU A 193 0.37 -6.53 -19.78
CA LEU A 193 1.06 -5.24 -19.69
C LEU A 193 0.71 -4.56 -18.37
N PHE A 194 1.50 -3.57 -17.97
CA PHE A 194 1.13 -2.68 -16.87
C PHE A 194 0.32 -1.50 -17.40
N ALA A 195 -0.84 -1.27 -16.79
CA ALA A 195 -1.66 -0.12 -17.09
C ALA A 195 -1.02 1.17 -16.60
N GLU A 196 -1.25 2.21 -17.39
CA GLU A 196 -1.14 3.59 -16.93
C GLU A 196 -2.46 4.01 -16.30
N TRP A 197 -2.42 4.99 -15.40
CA TRP A 197 -3.61 5.45 -14.70
C TRP A 197 -3.81 6.96 -14.88
N ARG A 198 -5.08 7.38 -14.93
CA ARG A 198 -5.45 8.80 -14.95
C ARG A 198 -6.77 9.05 -14.22
N MET A 199 -6.88 10.24 -13.64
CA MET A 199 -8.15 10.76 -13.16
C MET A 199 -8.90 11.45 -14.30
N ALA A 200 -10.21 11.26 -14.35
CA ALA A 200 -11.11 11.89 -15.31
C ALA A 200 -12.44 12.27 -14.62
N ALA A 201 -13.11 13.29 -15.16
CA ALA A 201 -14.47 13.60 -14.76
C ALA A 201 -15.44 12.55 -15.36
N GLY A 202 -16.20 11.89 -14.50
CA GLY A 202 -17.23 10.94 -14.84
C GLY A 202 -18.66 11.43 -14.53
N PRO A 203 -19.69 10.65 -14.88
CA PRO A 203 -21.09 11.03 -14.69
C PRO A 203 -21.49 11.25 -13.22
N SER A 204 -20.79 10.59 -12.29
CA SER A 204 -21.09 10.59 -10.86
C SER A 204 -20.02 11.29 -10.00
N GLY A 205 -19.04 11.97 -10.62
CA GLY A 205 -17.91 12.58 -9.91
C GLY A 205 -16.59 12.21 -10.56
N GLN A 206 -15.54 12.00 -9.76
CA GLN A 206 -14.25 11.54 -10.26
C GLN A 206 -14.28 10.06 -10.66
N THR A 207 -13.57 9.75 -11.73
CA THR A 207 -13.37 8.41 -12.26
C THR A 207 -11.87 8.17 -12.39
N LEU A 208 -11.42 6.99 -11.99
CA LEU A 208 -10.09 6.47 -12.28
C LEU A 208 -10.18 5.53 -13.49
N ASP A 209 -9.33 5.77 -14.47
CA ASP A 209 -9.19 4.92 -15.66
C ASP A 209 -7.79 4.30 -15.68
N LEU A 210 -7.74 2.97 -15.66
CA LEU A 210 -6.53 2.19 -15.89
C LEU A 210 -6.51 1.70 -17.34
N GLU A 211 -5.52 2.11 -18.12
CA GLU A 211 -5.43 1.80 -19.55
C GLU A 211 -4.13 1.04 -19.88
N ALA A 212 -4.26 -0.10 -20.56
CA ALA A 212 -3.15 -0.84 -21.13
C ALA A 212 -3.47 -1.25 -22.57
N ALA A 213 -2.76 -0.67 -23.54
CA ALA A 213 -2.94 -0.94 -24.98
C ALA A 213 -4.42 -0.93 -25.43
N GLY A 214 -5.16 0.12 -25.04
CA GLY A 214 -6.58 0.27 -25.37
C GLY A 214 -7.54 -0.63 -24.61
N THR A 215 -7.05 -1.42 -23.64
CA THR A 215 -7.89 -2.15 -22.68
C THR A 215 -8.01 -1.34 -21.39
N HIS A 216 -9.24 -1.11 -20.95
CA HIS A 216 -9.54 -0.24 -19.81
C HIS A 216 -10.01 -1.02 -18.57
N ARG A 217 -9.80 -0.48 -17.37
CA ARG A 217 -10.57 -0.77 -16.17
C ARG A 217 -10.98 0.56 -15.53
N ILE A 218 -12.28 0.74 -15.37
CA ILE A 218 -12.86 1.98 -14.88
C ILE A 218 -13.32 1.81 -13.44
N PHE A 219 -12.98 2.76 -12.58
CA PHE A 219 -13.44 2.84 -11.21
C PHE A 219 -14.10 4.20 -10.97
N ASN A 220 -15.28 4.21 -10.36
CA ASN A 220 -15.96 5.45 -9.99
C ASN A 220 -15.83 5.70 -8.50
N TRP A 221 -15.77 6.98 -8.13
CA TRP A 221 -15.91 7.38 -6.74
C TRP A 221 -17.30 7.03 -6.21
N ASP A 222 -17.36 6.23 -5.15
CA ASP A 222 -18.57 5.97 -4.37
C ASP A 222 -18.52 6.80 -3.08
N ALA A 223 -19.27 7.91 -3.06
CA ALA A 223 -19.33 8.82 -1.92
C ALA A 223 -19.94 8.19 -0.66
N ALA A 224 -20.78 7.15 -0.78
CA ALA A 224 -21.37 6.48 0.37
C ALA A 224 -20.37 5.54 1.05
N GLN A 225 -19.50 4.91 0.25
CA GLN A 225 -18.43 4.04 0.75
C GLN A 225 -17.11 4.79 0.96
N THR A 226 -17.03 6.05 0.53
CA THR A 226 -15.82 6.90 0.57
C THR A 226 -14.61 6.19 -0.03
N ARG A 227 -14.79 5.57 -1.21
CA ARG A 227 -13.75 4.81 -1.90
C ARG A 227 -14.04 4.69 -3.40
N PHE A 228 -13.04 4.30 -4.18
CA PHE A 228 -13.23 3.92 -5.56
C PHE A 228 -13.78 2.50 -5.67
N VAL A 229 -14.73 2.30 -6.58
CA VAL A 229 -15.36 1.00 -6.84
C VAL A 229 -15.32 0.71 -8.33
N PHE A 230 -14.97 -0.53 -8.69
CA PHE A 230 -14.93 -0.97 -10.08
C PHE A 230 -16.31 -0.82 -10.74
N ASP A 231 -16.35 -0.11 -11.87
CA ASP A 231 -17.53 0.03 -12.71
C ASP A 231 -17.47 -0.96 -13.87
N GLU A 232 -18.10 -2.12 -13.65
CA GLU A 232 -18.21 -3.17 -14.67
C GLU A 232 -18.93 -2.68 -15.92
N SER A 233 -19.96 -1.84 -15.77
CA SER A 233 -20.78 -1.38 -16.90
C SER A 233 -20.01 -0.39 -17.78
N ALA A 234 -19.33 0.60 -17.19
CA ALA A 234 -18.49 1.53 -17.94
C ALA A 234 -17.30 0.81 -18.60
N THR A 235 -16.66 -0.10 -17.86
CA THR A 235 -15.55 -0.91 -18.38
C THR A 235 -15.99 -1.76 -19.58
N ALA A 236 -17.14 -2.44 -19.50
CA ALA A 236 -17.66 -3.27 -20.59
C ALA A 236 -18.16 -2.44 -21.79
N ALA A 237 -18.62 -1.22 -21.57
CA ALA A 237 -19.02 -0.32 -22.64
C ALA A 237 -17.81 0.16 -23.46
N ILE A 238 -16.66 0.37 -22.81
CA ILE A 238 -15.42 0.84 -23.46
C ILE A 238 -14.65 -0.31 -24.09
N ASN A 239 -14.60 -1.48 -23.44
CA ASN A 239 -13.94 -2.67 -23.97
C ASN A 239 -14.95 -3.54 -24.74
N PRO A 240 -15.11 -3.38 -26.07
CA PRO A 240 -16.00 -4.25 -26.83
C PRO A 240 -15.54 -5.71 -26.72
N LYS A 241 -16.50 -6.62 -26.55
CA LYS A 241 -16.21 -8.06 -26.60
C LYS A 241 -15.62 -8.41 -27.98
N PRO A 242 -14.60 -9.28 -28.05
CA PRO A 242 -14.18 -9.85 -29.32
C PRO A 242 -15.40 -10.39 -30.07
N PRO A 243 -15.53 -10.15 -31.39
CA PRO A 243 -16.64 -10.72 -32.15
C PRO A 243 -16.65 -12.24 -31.92
N ALA A 244 -17.82 -12.80 -31.65
CA ALA A 244 -17.96 -14.22 -31.41
C ALA A 244 -17.32 -14.99 -32.58
N PRO A 245 -16.58 -16.08 -32.33
CA PRO A 245 -16.00 -16.87 -33.41
C PRO A 245 -17.14 -17.27 -34.35
N VAL A 246 -17.01 -16.89 -35.62
CA VAL A 246 -17.93 -17.32 -36.68
C VAL A 246 -17.88 -18.85 -36.73
N SER A 247 -18.86 -19.48 -36.10
CA SER A 247 -19.14 -20.91 -36.26
C SER A 247 -19.64 -21.10 -37.68
N GLY A 248 -18.71 -21.22 -38.62
CA GLY A 248 -19.01 -21.07 -40.04
C GLY A 248 -17.90 -21.51 -40.97
N ALA A 249 -17.15 -22.54 -40.60
CA ALA A 249 -16.42 -23.38 -41.55
C ALA A 249 -16.63 -24.83 -41.11
N ALA A 250 -17.69 -25.45 -41.62
CA ALA A 250 -17.81 -26.90 -41.60
C ALA A 250 -16.55 -27.46 -42.27
N PRO A 251 -15.85 -28.44 -41.67
CA PRO A 251 -14.74 -29.09 -42.35
C PRO A 251 -15.28 -29.78 -43.60
N GLU A 252 -14.84 -29.28 -44.76
CA GLU A 252 -14.98 -29.97 -46.03
C GLU A 252 -14.47 -31.41 -45.85
N SER A 253 -15.36 -32.35 -46.12
CA SER A 253 -15.20 -33.75 -45.80
C SER A 253 -13.99 -34.31 -46.53
N ALA A 254 -12.94 -34.70 -45.79
CA ALA A 254 -11.86 -35.50 -46.33
C ALA A 254 -12.41 -36.87 -46.82
N PRO A 255 -11.97 -37.39 -47.97
CA PRO A 255 -12.49 -38.65 -48.50
C PRO A 255 -12.04 -39.85 -47.64
N ALA A 256 -12.98 -40.76 -47.41
CA ALA A 256 -12.81 -41.99 -46.64
C ALA A 256 -11.71 -42.89 -47.24
N VAL A 257 -10.76 -43.28 -46.39
CA VAL A 257 -9.80 -44.35 -46.69
C VAL A 257 -10.47 -45.70 -46.36
N PRO A 258 -10.55 -46.66 -47.30
CA PRO A 258 -11.19 -47.95 -47.06
C PRO A 258 -10.30 -48.86 -46.19
N SER A 259 -10.90 -49.44 -45.15
CA SER A 259 -10.29 -50.44 -44.28
C SER A 259 -10.03 -51.76 -45.01
N ALA A 260 -8.85 -52.33 -44.80
CA ALA A 260 -8.46 -53.67 -45.26
C ALA A 260 -8.50 -54.70 -44.12
N PRO A 261 -8.62 -56.01 -44.42
CA PRO A 261 -9.43 -56.94 -43.63
C PRO A 261 -8.66 -57.86 -42.66
N ASP A 262 -9.45 -58.43 -41.74
CA ASP A 262 -9.16 -59.51 -40.80
C ASP A 262 -8.38 -60.71 -41.36
N LYS A 263 -7.47 -61.26 -40.54
CA LYS A 263 -6.96 -62.64 -40.67
C LYS A 263 -6.66 -63.29 -39.30
N PRO A 264 -6.65 -64.64 -39.21
CA PRO A 264 -7.40 -65.36 -38.17
C PRO A 264 -6.57 -66.19 -37.17
N LYS A 265 -7.26 -66.64 -36.11
CA LYS A 265 -6.83 -67.52 -34.99
C LYS A 265 -6.35 -68.93 -35.40
N LYS A 266 -5.24 -69.39 -34.78
CA LYS A 266 -4.93 -70.77 -34.27
C LYS A 266 -3.48 -70.78 -33.74
N GLY A 267 -3.05 -71.39 -32.64
CA GLY A 267 -3.66 -72.15 -31.55
C GLY A 267 -2.57 -72.71 -30.60
N LYS A 268 -2.94 -72.90 -29.32
CA LYS A 268 -2.56 -73.95 -28.34
C LYS A 268 -1.07 -74.33 -28.07
N LYS A 269 -0.66 -74.18 -26.79
CA LYS A 269 -0.42 -75.25 -25.77
C LYS A 269 0.92 -75.18 -25.00
N GLY A 270 0.81 -75.06 -23.67
CA GLY A 270 1.76 -75.54 -22.62
C GLY A 270 2.83 -74.52 -22.18
N LYS A 271 3.39 -74.52 -20.96
CA LYS A 271 3.17 -75.27 -19.71
C LYS A 271 4.09 -74.61 -18.64
N LYS A 272 3.57 -74.38 -17.42
CA LYS A 272 4.23 -74.37 -16.08
C LYS A 272 5.42 -73.45 -15.70
N ALA A 273 5.16 -72.69 -14.62
CA ALA A 273 5.80 -72.70 -13.27
C ALA A 273 6.98 -71.78 -12.91
N GLY A 274 6.85 -71.18 -11.71
CA GLY A 274 7.88 -70.58 -10.84
C GLY A 274 7.64 -69.08 -10.57
N SER A 275 7.02 -68.61 -9.46
CA SER A 275 7.57 -68.37 -8.09
C SER A 275 8.94 -67.67 -8.13
N THR A 276 9.25 -66.53 -7.50
CA THR A 276 8.72 -65.73 -6.37
C THR A 276 9.45 -64.35 -6.45
N PRO A 277 9.10 -63.31 -5.65
CA PRO A 277 9.59 -61.94 -5.80
C PRO A 277 10.92 -61.69 -5.06
N ILE A 278 11.65 -60.64 -5.44
CA ILE A 278 12.79 -60.11 -4.68
C ILE A 278 12.52 -58.63 -4.38
N GLU A 279 12.62 -58.34 -3.08
CA GLU A 279 12.62 -57.04 -2.42
C GLU A 279 13.85 -56.18 -2.74
N LEU A 280 13.64 -54.89 -2.55
CA LEU A 280 14.55 -53.76 -2.60
C LEU A 280 15.78 -53.88 -1.67
N PRO A 281 16.81 -53.05 -1.93
CA PRO A 281 17.40 -52.17 -0.92
C PRO A 281 16.73 -50.78 -0.93
#